data_AF-A0A838D1R6-F1
#
_entry.id   AF-A0A838D1R6-F1
#
_cell.length_a   1.000
_cell.length_b   1.000
_cell.length_c   1.000
_cell.angle_alpha   90.00
_cell.angle_beta   90.00
_cell.angle_gamma   90.00
#
_symmetry.space_group_name_H-M   'P 1'
#
loop_
_entity.id
_entity.type
_entity.pdbx_description
1 polymer ?
#
loop_
_entity_poly.entity_id
_entity_poly.type
_entity_poly.pdbx_seq_one_letter_code
_entity_poly.pdbx_strand_id
1 'polypeptide(L)'
;MLLVSLGATGGLRDADAQLQGSLARAGARVEVAAVGPPREVRTLALTDLAWARAARAAARRALAEHRPRAILYSSVTAALLWPAPGAVRFDAPAAGNRP
;
A
#
# COMPACT_ATOMS: atom_id res chain seq x y z
N MET A 1 -0.98 13.49 2.80
CA MET A 1 -0.16 12.28 2.90
C MET A 1 -0.50 11.36 1.73
N LEU A 2 0.36 10.38 1.45
CA LEU A 2 0.11 9.37 0.41
C LEU A 2 -0.11 7.99 1.06
N LEU A 3 -1.21 7.33 0.71
CA LEU A 3 -1.46 5.93 1.02
C LEU A 3 -1.16 5.08 -0.22
N VAL A 4 -0.16 4.20 -0.13
CA VAL A 4 0.12 3.21 -1.17
C VAL A 4 -0.72 1.98 -0.87
N SER A 5 -1.81 1.83 -1.63
CA SER A 5 -2.82 0.79 -1.43
C SER A 5 -2.52 -0.41 -2.31
N LEU A 6 -2.10 -1.53 -1.70
CA LEU A 6 -1.85 -2.76 -2.46
C LEU A 6 -3.14 -3.27 -3.12
N GLY A 7 -4.25 -3.28 -2.37
CA GLY A 7 -5.56 -3.65 -2.90
C GLY A 7 -5.64 -5.06 -3.53
N ALA A 8 -4.74 -5.98 -3.17
CA ALA A 8 -4.63 -7.31 -3.81
C ALA A 8 -5.88 -8.19 -3.64
N THR A 9 -6.67 -7.94 -2.59
CA THR A 9 -7.93 -8.64 -2.31
C THR A 9 -9.05 -7.63 -2.06
N GLY A 10 -10.31 -8.09 -2.11
CA GLY A 10 -11.47 -7.26 -1.75
C GLY A 10 -11.36 -6.69 -0.34
N GLY A 11 -11.08 -7.55 0.65
CA GLY A 11 -10.90 -7.12 2.04
C GLY A 11 -9.77 -6.11 2.23
N LEU A 12 -8.66 -6.21 1.49
CA LEU A 12 -7.59 -5.20 1.53
C LEU A 12 -8.05 -3.85 0.98
N ARG A 13 -8.85 -3.84 -0.09
CA ARG A 13 -9.42 -2.60 -0.64
C ARG A 13 -10.39 -1.95 0.34
N ASP A 14 -11.24 -2.73 0.98
CA ASP A 14 -12.19 -2.23 1.98
C ASP A 14 -11.46 -1.66 3.20
N ALA A 15 -10.44 -2.37 3.70
CA ALA A 15 -9.61 -1.90 4.81
C ALA A 15 -8.84 -0.61 4.46
N ASP A 16 -8.36 -0.47 3.23
CA ASP A 16 -7.68 0.75 2.75
C ASP A 16 -8.65 1.92 2.62
N ALA A 17 -9.88 1.69 2.14
CA ALA A 17 -10.94 2.70 2.08
C ALA A 17 -11.39 3.15 3.47
N GLN A 18 -11.57 2.22 4.41
CA GLN A 18 -11.91 2.56 5.80
C GLN A 18 -10.81 3.37 6.49
N LEU A 19 -9.54 3.01 6.26
CA LEU A 19 -8.40 3.76 6.76
C LEU A 19 -8.32 5.17 6.14
N GLN A 20 -8.48 5.29 4.82
CA GLN A 20 -8.52 6.59 4.16
C GLN A 20 -9.63 7.46 4.74
N GLY A 21 -10.83 6.91 4.90
CA GLY A 21 -11.98 7.63 5.45
C GLY A 21 -11.78 8.06 6.91
N SER A 22 -11.16 7.23 7.75
CA SER A 22 -10.86 7.60 9.14
C SER A 22 -9.79 8.68 9.25
N LEU A 23 -8.73 8.61 8.44
CA LEU A 23 -7.71 9.67 8.35
C LEU A 23 -8.32 10.99 7.84
N ALA A 24 -9.19 10.93 6.82
CA ALA A 24 -9.88 12.09 6.29
C ALA A 24 -10.79 12.77 7.34
N ARG A 25 -11.55 11.98 8.10
CA ARG A 25 -12.36 12.48 9.23
C ARG A 25 -11.52 13.09 10.35
N ALA A 26 -10.28 12.64 10.52
CA ALA A 26 -9.30 13.25 11.43
C ALA A 26 -8.64 14.53 10.85
N GLY A 27 -9.07 15.00 9.68
CA GLY A 27 -8.57 16.23 9.04
C GLY A 27 -7.38 16.03 8.11
N ALA A 28 -6.93 14.79 7.88
CA ALA A 28 -5.83 14.52 6.96
C ALA A 28 -6.30 14.57 5.49
N ARG A 29 -5.54 15.23 4.61
CA ARG A 29 -5.67 15.04 3.17
C ARG A 29 -4.90 13.79 2.76
N VAL A 30 -5.59 12.82 2.16
CA VAL A 30 -5.02 11.50 1.82
C VAL A 30 -5.22 11.23 0.34
N GLU A 31 -4.11 11.22 -0.40
CA GLU A 31 -4.06 10.73 -1.78
C GLU A 31 -3.80 9.22 -1.76
N VAL A 32 -4.43 8.48 -2.68
CA VAL A 32 -4.31 7.01 -2.74
C VAL A 32 -3.62 6.60 -4.04
N ALA A 33 -2.46 5.95 -3.90
CA ALA A 33 -1.82 5.23 -5.00
C ALA A 33 -2.30 3.79 -5.01
N ALA A 34 -3.39 3.52 -5.73
CA ALA A 34 -3.91 2.17 -5.91
C ALA A 34 -3.01 1.36 -6.86
N VAL A 35 -2.66 0.14 -6.44
CA VAL A 35 -1.86 -0.78 -7.25
C VAL A 35 -2.77 -1.59 -8.16
N GLY A 36 -2.47 -1.57 -9.47
CA GLY A 36 -3.17 -2.42 -10.43
C GLY A 36 -2.70 -3.89 -10.32
N PRO A 37 -3.58 -4.87 -10.61
CA PRO A 37 -3.22 -6.28 -10.49
C PRO A 37 -2.08 -6.64 -11.47
N PRO A 38 -0.98 -7.26 -10.98
CA PRO A 38 0.07 -7.77 -11.85
C PRO A 38 -0.39 -9.05 -12.56
N ARG A 39 0.40 -9.49 -13.55
CA ARG A 39 0.17 -10.78 -14.22
C ARG A 39 0.22 -11.94 -13.23
N GLU A 40 -0.68 -12.90 -13.39
CA GLU A 40 -0.69 -14.13 -12.59
C GLU A 40 0.52 -15.03 -12.90
N VAL A 41 1.11 -15.58 -11.84
CA VAL A 41 2.31 -16.41 -11.86
C VAL A 41 2.14 -17.60 -10.91
N ARG A 42 2.93 -18.66 -11.13
CA ARG A 42 2.70 -19.97 -10.48
C ARG A 42 3.22 -20.10 -9.05
N THR A 43 4.00 -19.14 -8.56
CA THR A 43 4.63 -19.26 -7.24
C THR A 43 4.32 -18.05 -6.38
N LEU A 44 4.16 -18.30 -5.07
CA LEU A 44 3.90 -17.24 -4.10
C LEU A 44 5.00 -16.17 -4.09
N ALA A 45 6.28 -16.59 -4.14
CA ALA A 45 7.41 -15.68 -4.16
C ALA A 45 7.39 -14.74 -5.38
N LEU A 46 7.05 -15.26 -6.58
CA LEU A 46 6.92 -14.43 -7.76
C LEU A 46 5.68 -13.54 -7.71
N THR A 47 4.59 -14.02 -7.11
CA THR A 47 3.38 -13.22 -6.87
C THR A 47 3.70 -12.01 -5.99
N ASP A 48 4.38 -12.23 -4.86
CA ASP A 48 4.79 -11.15 -3.95
C ASP A 48 5.74 -10.15 -4.62
N LEU A 49 6.73 -10.65 -5.37
CA LEU A 49 7.64 -9.78 -6.11
C LEU A 49 6.91 -8.94 -7.17
N ALA A 50 5.98 -9.54 -7.91
CA ALA A 50 5.21 -8.85 -8.95
C ALA A 50 4.35 -7.73 -8.34
N TRP A 51 3.68 -8.02 -7.22
CA TRP A 51 2.92 -7.04 -6.46
C TRP A 51 3.79 -5.91 -5.90
N ALA A 52 4.94 -6.24 -5.31
CA ALA A 52 5.88 -5.25 -4.80
C ALA A 52 6.43 -4.31 -5.89
N ARG A 53 6.70 -4.85 -7.09
CA ARG A 53 7.12 -4.03 -8.25
C ARG A 53 5.99 -3.11 -8.72
N ALA A 54 4.76 -3.62 -8.78
CA ALA A 54 3.59 -2.83 -9.13
C ALA A 54 3.35 -1.70 -8.10
N ALA A 55 3.50 -2.00 -6.81
CA ALA A 55 3.42 -1.02 -5.73
C ALA A 55 4.50 0.06 -5.83
N ARG A 56 5.75 -0.32 -6.09
CA ARG A 56 6.84 0.66 -6.34
C ARG A 56 6.51 1.57 -7.51
N ALA A 57 5.99 1.03 -8.61
CA ALA A 57 5.62 1.82 -9.78
C ALA A 57 4.49 2.82 -9.47
N ALA A 58 3.42 2.37 -8.80
CA ALA A 58 2.32 3.22 -8.38
C ALA A 58 2.80 4.35 -7.44
N ALA A 59 3.61 4.00 -6.43
CA ALA A 59 4.17 4.95 -5.49
C ALA A 59 5.05 6.00 -6.18
N ARG A 60 5.91 5.60 -7.13
CA ARG A 60 6.78 6.55 -7.86
C ARG A 60 5.97 7.57 -8.67
N ARG A 61 4.90 7.13 -9.35
CA ARG A 61 4.00 8.03 -10.09
C ARG A 61 3.35 9.04 -9.14
N ALA A 62 2.73 8.54 -8.07
CA ALA A 62 2.05 9.40 -7.10
C ALA A 62 3.00 10.36 -6.36
N LEU A 63 4.26 9.95 -6.11
CA LEU A 63 5.27 10.84 -5.53
C LEU A 63 5.68 11.98 -6.47
N ALA A 64 5.77 11.70 -7.77
CA ALA A 64 6.04 12.73 -8.77
C ALA A 64 4.88 13.73 -8.87
N GLU A 65 3.65 13.26 -8.70
CA GLU A 65 2.43 14.07 -8.83
C GLU A 65 2.11 14.91 -7.58
N HIS A 66 2.19 14.32 -6.38
CA HIS A 66 1.55 14.92 -5.19
C HIS A 66 2.51 15.49 -4.14
N ARG A 67 3.83 15.24 -4.23
CA ARG A 67 4.84 15.67 -3.23
C ARG A 67 4.37 15.56 -1.76
N PRO A 68 3.93 14.37 -1.31
CA PRO A 68 3.34 14.19 0.01
C PRO A 68 4.35 14.41 1.14
N ARG A 69 3.89 14.93 2.27
CA ARG A 69 4.69 15.12 3.50
C ARG A 69 4.93 13.83 4.29
N ALA A 70 4.18 12.77 4.00
CA ALA A 70 4.23 11.48 4.68
C ALA A 70 3.68 10.38 3.75
N ILE A 71 4.21 9.16 3.89
CA ILE A 71 3.80 7.98 3.12
C ILE A 71 3.40 6.86 4.09
N LEU A 72 2.27 6.22 3.82
CA LEU A 72 1.80 5.02 4.50
C LEU A 72 1.63 3.91 3.47
N TYR A 73 2.31 2.79 3.68
CA TYR A 73 2.17 1.57 2.87
C TYR A 73 1.15 0.65 3.54
N SER A 74 0.13 0.19 2.80
CA SER A 74 -0.98 -0.54 3.41
C SER A 74 -0.65 -1.97 3.87
N SER A 75 0.50 -2.50 3.44
CA SER A 75 1.03 -3.81 3.83
C SER A 75 2.54 -3.88 3.68
N VAL A 76 3.15 -4.96 4.20
CA VAL A 76 4.57 -5.25 4.01
C VAL A 76 4.91 -5.43 2.53
N THR A 77 4.05 -6.11 1.74
CA THR A 77 4.27 -6.29 0.30
C THR A 77 4.28 -4.95 -0.45
N ALA A 78 3.42 -4.00 -0.07
CA ALA A 78 3.45 -2.65 -0.64
C ALA A 78 4.75 -1.89 -0.31
N ALA A 79 5.33 -2.16 0.85
CA ALA A 79 6.57 -1.54 1.32
C ALA A 79 7.85 -2.25 0.83
N LEU A 80 7.76 -3.51 0.38
CA LEU A 80 8.91 -4.39 0.12
C LEU A 80 9.97 -3.75 -0.78
N LEU A 81 9.54 -2.99 -1.79
CA LEU A 81 10.42 -2.26 -2.71
C LEU A 81 10.11 -0.75 -2.69
N TRP A 82 9.86 -0.17 -1.52
CA TRP A 82 9.46 1.23 -1.40
C TRP A 82 10.46 2.20 -2.06
N PRO A 83 10.00 3.24 -2.78
CA PRO A 83 10.88 4.23 -3.39
C PRO A 83 11.32 5.34 -2.42
N ALA A 84 10.68 5.46 -1.26
CA ALA A 84 10.97 6.48 -0.26
C ALA A 84 10.59 5.99 1.16
N PRO A 85 11.18 6.54 2.23
CA PRO A 85 10.83 6.18 3.61
C PRO A 85 9.35 6.47 3.93
N GLY A 86 8.73 5.60 4.72
CA GLY A 86 7.35 5.76 5.17
C GLY A 86 6.99 4.78 6.28
N ALA A 87 5.75 4.87 6.76
CA ALA A 87 5.20 3.92 7.71
C ALA A 87 4.58 2.72 6.99
N VAL A 88 4.60 1.55 7.63
CA VAL A 88 3.95 0.34 7.13
C VAL A 88 2.79 0.00 8.06
N ARG A 89 1.59 -0.15 7.50
CA ARG A 89 0.45 -0.67 8.25
C ARG A 89 0.62 -2.17 8.45
N PHE A 90 0.49 -2.59 9.69
CA PHE A 90 0.24 -3.98 10.06
C PHE A 90 -1.22 -4.07 10.49
N ASP A 91 -2.00 -4.90 9.80
CA ASP A 91 -3.38 -5.22 10.20
C ASP A 91 -3.39 -6.34 11.25
N ALA A 92 -4.57 -6.67 11.78
CA ALA A 92 -4.70 -7.67 12.85
C ALA A 92 -4.10 -9.05 12.49
N PRO A 93 -4.26 -9.58 11.25
CA PRO A 93 -3.55 -10.79 10.82
C PRO A 93 -2.02 -10.62 10.79
N ALA A 94 -1.50 -9.48 10.29
CA ALA A 94 -0.06 -9.25 10.25
C ALA A 94 0.56 -8.97 11.64
N ALA A 95 -0.23 -8.43 12.58
CA ALA A 95 0.17 -8.25 13.98
C ALA A 95 0.27 -9.60 14.71
N GLY A 96 -0.65 -10.55 14.44
CA GLY A 96 -0.62 -11.89 15.01
C GLY A 96 0.50 -12.81 14.49
N ASN A 97 1.17 -12.43 13.40
CA ASN A 97 2.31 -13.14 12.83
C ASN A 97 3.67 -12.66 13.38
N ARG A 98 3.69 -11.71 14.32
CA ARG A 98 4.90 -11.34 15.05
C ARG A 98 5.00 -12.21 16.32
N PRO A 99 6.19 -12.76 16.63
CA PRO A 99 6.39 -13.53 17.86
C PRO A 99 6.12 -12.68 19.11
#